data_AF-A0A7W0NPR4-F1
#
_entry.id   AF-A0A7W0NPR4-F1
#
_cell.length_a   1.000
_cell.length_b   1.000
_cell.length_c   1.000
_cell.angle_alpha   90.00
_cell.angle_beta   90.00
_cell.angle_gamma   90.00
#
_symmetry.space_group_name_H-M   'P 1'
#
loop_
_entity.id
_entity.type
_entity.pdbx_description
1 polymer ?
#
loop_
_entity_poly.entity_id
_entity_poly.type
_entity_poly.pdbx_seq_one_letter_code
_entity_poly.pdbx_strand_id
1 'polypeptide(L)'
;LQSKLALEEGDLIFFGSDKWEIATEVLGRLRLRVAEIQGLTKDSEELDFLWVTEFPLLQHDPAEDKWNAVHHPFTRPHADDLGLLEEKRFAEMRAEAYDVVLNGVEIGGGSIRIHEPDLQAKMFSVLGVTEEQQQSMFGHLLRAFRLGAPPHGGIALGLDRLVMLICGEHSIRDVMAFPKNNRGQDLMSQSPADVDPRQLRELGIRLAEEKKNAT
;
A
#
# COMPACT_ATOMS: atom_id res chain seq x y z
N LEU A 1 -22.71 -27.12 -14.36
CA LEU A 1 -21.33 -26.66 -14.14
C LEU A 1 -20.61 -26.50 -15.49
N GLN A 2 -20.58 -27.57 -16.30
CA GLN A 2 -19.97 -27.61 -17.63
C GLN A 2 -20.36 -26.44 -18.55
N SER A 3 -21.65 -26.12 -18.67
CA SER A 3 -22.12 -24.98 -19.47
C SER A 3 -21.82 -23.60 -18.88
N LYS A 4 -21.62 -23.49 -17.56
CA LYS A 4 -21.35 -22.21 -16.88
C LYS A 4 -19.86 -21.81 -16.93
N LEU A 5 -18.98 -22.80 -16.95
CA LEU A 5 -17.52 -22.63 -16.94
C LEU A 5 -16.87 -22.90 -18.30
N ALA A 6 -17.67 -23.21 -19.34
CA ALA A 6 -17.21 -23.52 -20.69
C ALA A 6 -16.10 -24.59 -20.73
N LEU A 7 -16.29 -25.69 -19.99
CA LEU A 7 -15.29 -26.75 -19.81
C LEU A 7 -15.24 -27.72 -20.99
N GLU A 8 -14.03 -28.12 -21.37
CA GLU A 8 -13.74 -29.11 -22.40
C GLU A 8 -13.12 -30.39 -21.82
N GLU A 9 -13.07 -31.46 -22.62
CA GLU A 9 -12.44 -32.72 -22.19
C GLU A 9 -10.93 -32.51 -22.00
N GLY A 10 -10.42 -32.89 -20.83
CA GLY A 10 -9.00 -32.67 -20.45
C GLY A 10 -8.78 -31.50 -19.48
N ASP A 11 -9.81 -30.68 -19.23
CA ASP A 11 -9.72 -29.61 -18.25
C ASP A 11 -9.67 -30.14 -16.81
N LEU A 12 -8.88 -29.47 -15.96
CA LEU A 12 -8.82 -29.70 -14.53
C LEU A 12 -9.39 -28.49 -13.78
N ILE A 13 -10.34 -28.76 -12.89
CA ILE A 13 -11.01 -27.72 -12.09
C ILE A 13 -10.51 -27.76 -10.66
N PHE A 14 -10.12 -26.60 -10.14
CA PHE A 14 -9.81 -26.40 -8.73
C PHE A 14 -10.95 -25.67 -8.02
N PHE A 15 -11.26 -26.08 -6.79
CA PHE A 15 -12.26 -25.43 -5.94
C PHE A 15 -11.63 -24.97 -4.63
N GLY A 16 -12.05 -23.81 -4.15
CA GLY A 16 -11.77 -23.31 -2.80
C GLY A 16 -13.10 -23.09 -2.07
N SER A 17 -13.18 -23.50 -0.81
CA SER A 17 -14.37 -23.36 0.02
C SER A 17 -13.98 -22.85 1.40
N ASP A 18 -14.04 -21.53 1.56
CA ASP A 18 -13.77 -20.83 2.81
C ASP A 18 -14.49 -19.46 2.76
N LYS A 19 -14.20 -18.56 3.70
CA LYS A 19 -14.53 -17.13 3.59
C LYS A 19 -14.04 -16.60 2.24
N TRP A 20 -14.81 -15.67 1.68
CA TRP A 20 -14.59 -15.12 0.34
C TRP A 20 -13.15 -14.65 0.14
N GLU A 21 -12.61 -13.89 1.09
CA GLU A 21 -11.26 -13.32 1.03
C GLU A 21 -10.19 -14.43 1.01
N ILE A 22 -10.32 -15.43 1.88
CA ILE A 22 -9.37 -16.55 1.96
C ILE A 22 -9.43 -17.40 0.69
N ALA A 23 -10.63 -17.74 0.24
CA ALA A 23 -10.82 -18.58 -0.94
C ALA A 23 -10.30 -17.89 -2.22
N THR A 24 -10.59 -16.60 -2.40
CA THR A 24 -10.15 -15.83 -3.57
C THR A 24 -8.65 -15.58 -3.57
N GLU A 25 -8.03 -15.33 -2.41
CA GLU A 25 -6.58 -15.20 -2.30
C GLU A 25 -5.85 -16.50 -2.68
N VAL A 26 -6.29 -17.63 -2.13
CA VAL A 26 -5.69 -18.94 -2.41
C VAL A 26 -5.86 -19.31 -3.88
N LEU A 27 -7.06 -19.18 -4.43
CA LEU A 27 -7.34 -19.48 -5.84
C LEU A 27 -6.62 -18.52 -6.80
N GLY A 28 -6.46 -17.25 -6.41
CA GLY A 28 -5.67 -16.27 -7.17
C GLY A 28 -4.20 -16.65 -7.26
N ARG A 29 -3.59 -17.07 -6.15
CA ARG A 29 -2.20 -17.58 -6.12
C ARG A 29 -2.05 -18.86 -6.95
N LEU A 30 -3.01 -19.78 -6.83
CA LEU A 30 -3.02 -21.01 -7.62
C LEU A 30 -3.11 -20.71 -9.13
N ARG A 31 -3.96 -19.76 -9.54
CA ARG A 31 -4.07 -19.29 -10.93
C ARG A 31 -2.72 -18.83 -11.48
N LEU A 32 -1.99 -18.00 -10.72
CA LEU A 32 -0.67 -17.52 -11.13
C LEU A 32 0.34 -18.67 -11.26
N ARG A 33 0.33 -19.61 -10.31
CA ARG A 33 1.22 -20.78 -10.35
C ARG A 33 0.92 -21.71 -11.53
N VAL A 34 -0.35 -21.93 -11.86
CA VAL A 34 -0.74 -22.71 -13.05
C VAL A 34 -0.28 -22.04 -14.33
N ALA A 35 -0.47 -20.71 -14.45
CA ALA A 35 0.01 -19.95 -15.60
C ALA A 35 1.53 -20.05 -15.79
N GLU A 36 2.30 -20.02 -14.70
CA GLU A 36 3.75 -20.23 -14.72
C GLU A 36 4.12 -21.65 -15.18
N ILE A 37 3.50 -22.70 -14.62
CA ILE A 37 3.77 -24.10 -14.99
C ILE A 37 3.45 -24.37 -16.47
N GLN A 38 2.38 -23.77 -16.98
CA GLN A 38 1.96 -23.91 -18.37
C GLN A 38 2.71 -22.95 -19.32
N GLY A 39 3.50 -22.01 -18.79
CA GLY A 39 4.25 -21.05 -19.59
C GLY A 39 3.36 -20.05 -20.34
N LEU A 40 2.14 -19.77 -19.86
CA LEU A 40 1.15 -18.95 -20.58
C LEU A 40 1.62 -17.52 -20.86
N THR A 41 2.55 -17.00 -20.05
CA THR A 41 3.06 -15.63 -20.15
C THR A 41 4.55 -15.55 -20.44
N LYS A 42 5.20 -16.69 -20.76
CA LYS A 42 6.67 -16.79 -20.77
C LYS A 42 7.35 -15.87 -21.80
N ASP A 43 6.72 -15.71 -22.96
CA ASP A 43 7.26 -14.95 -24.09
C ASP A 43 6.42 -13.70 -24.41
N SER A 44 5.58 -13.27 -23.47
CA SER A 44 4.74 -12.08 -23.67
C SER A 44 5.55 -10.81 -23.43
N GLU A 45 5.53 -9.92 -24.42
CA GLU A 45 6.04 -8.55 -24.33
C GLU A 45 4.89 -7.53 -24.15
N GLU A 46 3.66 -8.02 -23.96
CA GLU A 46 2.49 -7.16 -23.79
C GLU A 46 2.56 -6.39 -22.46
N LEU A 47 2.14 -5.14 -22.50
CA LEU A 47 2.03 -4.26 -21.34
C LEU A 47 0.56 -4.04 -21.01
N ASP A 48 0.02 -4.91 -20.16
CA ASP A 48 -1.37 -4.88 -19.72
C ASP A 48 -1.53 -3.97 -18.49
N PHE A 49 -1.95 -2.74 -18.77
CA PHE A 49 -2.30 -1.76 -17.75
C PHE A 49 -3.75 -1.90 -17.32
N LEU A 50 -3.99 -1.81 -16.02
CA LEU A 50 -5.34 -1.66 -15.46
C LEU A 50 -5.34 -0.73 -14.26
N TRP A 51 -6.52 -0.16 -14.00
CA TRP A 51 -6.80 0.60 -12.80
C TRP A 51 -7.63 -0.25 -11.85
N VAL A 52 -7.20 -0.33 -10.59
CA VAL A 52 -8.04 -0.82 -9.50
C VAL A 52 -8.60 0.40 -8.79
N THR A 53 -9.92 0.45 -8.61
CA THR A 53 -10.64 1.57 -8.00
C THR A 53 -11.66 1.04 -6.99
N GLU A 54 -12.36 1.95 -6.30
CA GLU A 54 -13.40 1.60 -5.32
C GLU A 54 -12.89 0.77 -4.14
N PHE A 55 -11.67 1.06 -3.70
CA PHE A 55 -11.12 0.43 -2.51
C PHE A 55 -11.96 0.73 -1.27
N PRO A 56 -12.00 -0.18 -0.28
CA PRO A 56 -12.52 0.15 1.04
C PRO A 56 -11.71 1.32 1.64
N LEU A 57 -12.41 2.24 2.30
CA LEU A 57 -11.78 3.38 2.98
C LEU A 57 -11.10 2.95 4.28
N LEU A 58 -11.78 2.07 5.03
CA LEU A 58 -11.39 1.63 6.36
C LEU A 58 -11.41 0.11 6.45
N GLN A 59 -10.49 -0.45 7.22
CA GLN A 59 -10.45 -1.87 7.57
C GLN A 59 -10.48 -2.00 9.09
N HIS A 60 -11.36 -2.87 9.60
CA HIS A 60 -11.39 -3.20 11.03
C HIS A 60 -10.29 -4.20 11.35
N ASP A 61 -9.56 -3.94 12.43
CA ASP A 61 -8.62 -4.87 13.05
C ASP A 61 -9.32 -5.57 14.23
N PRO A 62 -9.63 -6.88 14.10
CA PRO A 62 -10.30 -7.62 15.16
C PRO A 62 -9.45 -7.83 16.42
N ALA A 63 -8.12 -7.73 16.33
CA ALA A 63 -7.23 -7.93 17.48
C ALA A 63 -7.16 -6.68 18.37
N GLU A 64 -7.14 -5.51 17.74
CA GLU A 64 -7.05 -4.20 18.42
C GLU A 64 -8.41 -3.52 18.62
N ASP A 65 -9.47 -4.07 18.01
CA ASP A 65 -10.81 -3.48 17.93
C ASP A 65 -10.81 -2.03 17.44
N LYS A 66 -10.07 -1.77 16.36
CA LYS A 66 -9.86 -0.43 15.79
C LYS A 66 -10.09 -0.40 14.29
N TRP A 67 -10.45 0.77 13.79
CA TRP A 67 -10.49 1.05 12.37
C TRP A 67 -9.15 1.62 11.93
N ASN A 68 -8.58 1.02 10.89
CA ASN A 68 -7.37 1.48 10.22
C ASN A 68 -7.72 2.00 8.84
N ALA A 69 -7.00 3.02 8.37
CA ALA A 69 -7.09 3.44 6.98
C ALA A 69 -6.46 2.38 6.08
N VAL A 70 -7.12 2.04 4.98
CA VAL A 70 -6.58 1.09 3.99
C VAL A 70 -5.42 1.71 3.21
N HIS A 71 -5.53 3.01 2.90
CA HIS A 71 -4.49 3.79 2.24
C HIS A 71 -3.85 4.73 3.26
N HIS A 72 -3.92 6.05 3.04
CA HIS A 72 -3.47 7.05 3.99
C HIS A 72 -4.67 7.77 4.64
N PRO A 73 -4.65 8.12 5.95
CA PRO A 73 -5.65 8.94 6.65
C PRO A 73 -6.20 10.21 5.99
N PHE A 74 -5.55 10.74 4.94
CA PHE A 74 -6.01 11.91 4.18
C PHE A 74 -6.84 11.57 2.94
N THR A 75 -7.06 10.28 2.70
CA THR A 75 -7.85 9.79 1.56
C THR A 75 -9.31 10.16 1.72
N ARG A 76 -9.90 10.74 0.68
CA ARG A 76 -11.29 11.17 0.68
C ARG A 76 -12.22 9.94 0.62
N PRO A 77 -13.27 9.90 1.45
CA PRO A 77 -14.39 8.98 1.24
C PRO A 77 -15.06 9.24 -0.11
N HIS A 78 -15.62 8.21 -0.73
CA HIS A 78 -16.46 8.37 -1.91
C HIS A 78 -17.65 9.29 -1.60
N ALA A 79 -17.98 10.20 -2.52
CA ALA A 79 -19.00 11.22 -2.30
C ALA A 79 -20.37 10.65 -1.89
N ASP A 80 -20.78 9.54 -2.52
CA ASP A 80 -22.06 8.87 -2.23
C ASP A 80 -22.08 8.17 -0.85
N ASP A 81 -20.91 7.95 -0.24
CA ASP A 81 -20.77 7.14 0.97
C ASP A 81 -20.64 8.03 2.22
N LEU A 82 -20.68 9.35 2.08
CA LEU A 82 -20.53 10.29 3.20
C LEU A 82 -21.60 10.10 4.29
N GLY A 83 -22.82 9.70 3.92
CA GLY A 83 -23.90 9.39 4.87
C GLY A 83 -23.57 8.18 5.77
N LEU A 84 -22.81 7.21 5.27
CA LEU A 84 -22.40 6.02 6.02
C LEU A 84 -21.49 6.35 7.20
N LEU A 85 -20.77 7.48 7.14
CA LEU A 85 -19.95 7.98 8.23
C LEU A 85 -20.81 8.33 9.47
N GLU A 86 -21.99 8.94 9.25
CA GLU A 86 -22.90 9.30 10.33
C GLU A 86 -23.65 8.07 10.87
N GLU A 87 -23.97 7.12 9.99
CA GLU A 87 -24.57 5.82 10.34
C GLU A 87 -23.57 4.85 11.00
N LYS A 88 -22.29 5.22 11.08
CA LYS A 88 -21.19 4.37 11.60
C LYS A 88 -21.01 3.05 10.85
N ARG A 89 -21.38 3.01 9.57
CA ARG A 89 -21.25 1.84 8.67
C ARG A 89 -19.92 1.87 7.93
N PHE A 90 -18.84 1.96 8.69
CA PHE A 90 -17.48 2.22 8.18
C PHE A 90 -16.96 1.16 7.23
N ALA A 91 -17.35 -0.12 7.42
CA ALA A 91 -16.94 -1.23 6.54
C ALA A 91 -17.42 -1.09 5.09
N GLU A 92 -18.50 -0.34 4.88
CA GLU A 92 -19.17 -0.19 3.58
C GLU A 92 -18.68 1.05 2.82
N MET A 93 -17.87 1.89 3.47
CA MET A 93 -17.38 3.12 2.86
C MET A 93 -16.27 2.83 1.86
N ARG A 94 -16.42 3.35 0.65
CA ARG A 94 -15.37 3.34 -0.38
C ARG A 94 -14.51 4.60 -0.28
N ALA A 95 -13.29 4.49 -0.75
CA ALA A 95 -12.36 5.58 -0.93
C ALA A 95 -12.35 6.07 -2.38
N GLU A 96 -12.12 7.37 -2.57
CA GLU A 96 -11.67 7.92 -3.86
C GLU A 96 -10.16 7.66 -4.05
N ALA A 97 -9.80 6.37 -4.02
CA ALA A 97 -8.44 5.86 -4.19
C ALA A 97 -8.34 4.96 -5.42
N TYR A 98 -7.14 4.89 -5.98
CA TYR A 98 -6.86 4.19 -7.21
C TYR A 98 -5.42 3.70 -7.25
N ASP A 99 -5.23 2.48 -7.77
CA ASP A 99 -3.93 1.89 -8.04
C ASP A 99 -3.78 1.60 -9.54
N VAL A 100 -2.58 1.82 -10.06
CA VAL A 100 -2.17 1.42 -11.40
C VAL A 100 -1.39 0.12 -11.29
N VAL A 101 -1.87 -0.88 -12.01
CA VAL A 101 -1.24 -2.19 -12.10
C VAL A 101 -0.78 -2.43 -13.53
N LEU A 102 0.45 -2.94 -13.66
CA LEU A 102 1.03 -3.39 -14.93
C LEU A 102 1.41 -4.86 -14.79
N ASN A 103 0.85 -5.73 -15.63
CA ASN A 103 1.16 -7.17 -15.67
C ASN A 103 1.08 -7.84 -14.28
N GLY A 104 0.09 -7.46 -13.47
CA GLY A 104 -0.11 -8.00 -12.11
C GLY A 104 0.78 -7.40 -11.03
N VAL A 105 1.57 -6.37 -11.35
CA VAL A 105 2.45 -5.66 -10.42
C VAL A 105 1.92 -4.24 -10.21
N GLU A 106 1.72 -3.84 -8.95
CA GLU A 106 1.41 -2.46 -8.59
C GLU A 106 2.60 -1.55 -8.93
N ILE A 107 2.39 -0.59 -9.83
CA ILE A 107 3.40 0.38 -10.26
C ILE A 107 3.16 1.79 -9.70
N GLY A 108 2.04 2.00 -9.02
CA GLY A 108 1.76 3.23 -8.32
C GLY A 108 0.32 3.33 -7.86
N GLY A 109 0.06 4.33 -7.03
CA GLY A 109 -1.24 4.54 -6.43
C GLY A 109 -1.44 5.98 -6.00
N GLY A 110 -2.70 6.34 -5.79
CA GLY A 110 -3.10 7.70 -5.50
C GLY A 110 -4.49 7.78 -4.90
N SER A 111 -4.84 8.99 -4.46
CA SER A 111 -6.19 9.28 -4.03
C SER A 111 -6.52 10.76 -4.12
N ILE A 112 -7.82 11.04 -4.18
CA ILE A 112 -8.34 12.37 -3.88
C ILE A 112 -8.21 12.61 -2.38
N ARG A 113 -7.81 13.83 -2.01
CA ARG A 113 -7.52 14.19 -0.64
C ARG A 113 -8.69 14.92 -0.01
N ILE A 114 -8.87 14.70 1.29
CA ILE A 114 -9.73 15.53 2.12
C ILE A 114 -9.11 16.93 2.17
N HIS A 115 -9.93 17.95 1.95
CA HIS A 115 -9.52 19.36 2.00
C HIS A 115 -10.39 20.17 2.97
N GLU A 116 -11.49 19.59 3.45
CA GLU A 116 -12.37 20.15 4.45
C GLU A 116 -11.87 19.79 5.86
N PRO A 117 -11.58 20.78 6.73
CA PRO A 117 -10.99 20.53 8.05
C PRO A 117 -11.91 19.69 8.94
N ASP A 118 -13.22 19.90 8.86
CA ASP A 118 -14.19 19.17 9.70
C ASP A 118 -14.32 17.70 9.27
N LEU A 119 -14.27 17.42 7.97
CA LEU A 119 -14.26 16.04 7.47
C LEU A 119 -12.98 15.32 7.89
N GLN A 120 -11.83 15.98 7.79
CA GLN A 120 -10.56 15.39 8.22
C GLN A 120 -10.54 15.09 9.71
N ALA A 121 -11.06 16.01 10.54
CA ALA A 121 -11.16 15.82 11.99
C ALA A 121 -12.09 14.63 12.34
N LYS A 122 -13.25 14.51 11.67
CA LYS A 122 -14.15 13.36 11.82
C LYS A 122 -13.44 12.05 11.45
N MET A 123 -12.74 12.01 10.33
CA MET A 123 -11.98 10.82 9.92
C MET A 123 -10.90 10.44 10.91
N PHE A 124 -10.15 11.41 11.45
CA PHE A 124 -9.18 11.15 12.50
C PHE A 124 -9.81 10.58 13.78
N SER A 125 -10.99 11.07 14.18
CA SER A 125 -11.72 10.51 15.32
C SER A 125 -12.15 9.06 15.07
N VAL A 126 -12.56 8.69 13.86
CA VAL A 126 -12.88 7.30 13.50
C VAL A 126 -11.65 6.40 13.59
N LEU A 127 -10.48 6.92 13.23
CA LEU A 127 -9.18 6.24 13.37
C LEU A 127 -8.63 6.24 14.81
N GLY A 128 -9.40 6.73 15.79
CA GLY A 128 -9.00 6.75 17.19
C GLY A 128 -7.98 7.82 17.56
N VAL A 129 -7.76 8.82 16.69
CA VAL A 129 -6.83 9.93 16.96
C VAL A 129 -7.57 11.01 17.76
N THR A 130 -7.11 11.27 18.99
CA THR A 130 -7.72 12.26 19.87
C THR A 130 -7.51 13.69 19.38
N GLU A 131 -8.34 14.63 19.81
CA GLU A 131 -8.21 16.04 19.42
C GLU A 131 -6.83 16.63 19.78
N GLU A 132 -6.28 16.24 20.93
CA GLU A 132 -4.92 16.64 21.35
C GLU A 132 -3.84 16.09 20.40
N GLN A 133 -3.97 14.82 20.00
CA GLN A 133 -3.07 14.20 19.03
C GLN A 133 -3.20 14.80 17.63
N GLN A 134 -4.43 15.11 17.21
CA GLN A 134 -4.69 15.80 15.95
C GLN A 134 -3.98 17.16 15.93
N GLN A 135 -4.07 17.92 17.01
CA GLN A 135 -3.44 19.23 17.09
C GLN A 135 -1.91 19.14 17.15
N SER A 136 -1.35 18.20 17.91
CA SER A 136 0.11 18.06 18.06
C SER A 136 0.79 17.52 16.80
N MET A 137 0.18 16.54 16.12
CA MET A 137 0.76 15.91 14.93
C MET A 137 0.38 16.61 13.63
N PHE A 138 -0.87 17.08 13.52
CA PHE A 138 -1.45 17.54 12.25
C PHE A 138 -2.02 18.97 12.30
N GLY A 139 -1.84 19.71 13.41
CA GLY A 139 -2.43 21.04 13.57
C GLY A 139 -2.01 22.05 12.48
N HIS A 140 -0.79 21.93 11.97
CA HIS A 140 -0.31 22.76 10.85
C HIS A 140 -1.10 22.51 9.56
N LEU A 141 -1.41 21.25 9.24
CA LEU A 141 -2.18 20.85 8.06
C LEU A 141 -3.65 21.23 8.20
N LEU A 142 -4.27 20.94 9.35
CA LEU A 142 -5.66 21.31 9.62
C LEU A 142 -5.87 22.84 9.56
N ARG A 143 -4.87 23.62 10.01
CA ARG A 143 -4.88 25.08 9.85
C ARG A 143 -4.79 25.48 8.38
N ALA A 144 -3.97 24.83 7.57
CA ALA A 144 -3.86 25.11 6.14
C ALA A 144 -5.20 24.87 5.42
N PHE A 145 -5.94 23.81 5.77
CA PHE A 145 -7.26 23.53 5.21
C PHE A 145 -8.27 24.66 5.46
N ARG A 146 -8.25 25.25 6.67
CA ARG A 146 -9.09 26.41 7.03
C ARG A 146 -8.78 27.67 6.23
N LEU A 147 -7.60 27.77 5.61
CA LEU A 147 -7.21 28.91 4.79
C LEU A 147 -7.66 28.78 3.33
N GLY A 148 -8.52 27.80 3.02
CA GLY A 148 -9.10 27.61 1.70
C GLY A 148 -8.30 26.64 0.84
N ALA A 149 -7.96 25.46 1.37
CA ALA A 149 -7.34 24.41 0.57
C ALA A 149 -8.31 23.96 -0.55
N PRO A 150 -7.90 23.97 -1.83
CA PRO A 150 -8.77 23.52 -2.92
C PRO A 150 -8.94 22.00 -2.91
N PRO A 151 -9.95 21.46 -3.60
CA PRO A 151 -9.99 20.05 -3.96
C PRO A 151 -8.68 19.66 -4.66
N HIS A 152 -8.02 18.62 -4.16
CA HIS A 152 -6.74 18.17 -4.68
C HIS A 152 -6.61 16.65 -4.59
N GLY A 153 -5.77 16.11 -5.45
CA GLY A 153 -5.49 14.68 -5.54
C GLY A 153 -4.11 14.49 -6.14
N GLY A 154 -3.61 13.26 -6.09
CA GLY A 154 -2.32 12.96 -6.69
C GLY A 154 -2.04 11.48 -6.72
N ILE A 155 -1.00 11.14 -7.47
CA ILE A 155 -0.52 9.78 -7.68
C ILE A 155 0.99 9.76 -7.48
N ALA A 156 1.50 8.66 -6.94
CA ALA A 156 2.93 8.38 -6.87
C ALA A 156 3.21 7.07 -7.64
N LEU A 157 4.18 7.12 -8.56
CA LEU A 157 4.62 5.95 -9.31
C LEU A 157 5.94 5.43 -8.72
N GLY A 158 6.03 4.11 -8.59
CA GLY A 158 7.27 3.41 -8.29
C GLY A 158 8.14 3.39 -9.54
N LEU A 159 8.90 4.47 -9.77
CA LEU A 159 9.72 4.64 -10.98
C LEU A 159 10.67 3.46 -11.21
N ASP A 160 11.40 3.03 -10.19
CA ASP A 160 12.34 1.90 -10.31
C ASP A 160 11.63 0.61 -10.74
N ARG A 161 10.40 0.39 -10.24
CA ARG A 161 9.60 -0.77 -10.59
C ARG A 161 9.06 -0.68 -12.01
N LEU A 162 8.64 0.50 -12.44
CA LEU A 162 8.24 0.74 -13.82
C LEU A 162 9.41 0.48 -14.79
N VAL A 163 10.60 1.02 -14.50
CA VAL A 163 11.79 0.81 -15.33
C VAL A 163 12.21 -0.67 -15.32
N MET A 164 12.18 -1.34 -14.16
CA MET A 164 12.44 -2.79 -14.06
C MET A 164 11.52 -3.59 -14.99
N LEU A 165 10.21 -3.32 -14.97
CA LEU A 165 9.26 -4.02 -15.83
C LEU A 165 9.48 -3.73 -17.32
N ILE A 166 9.77 -2.47 -17.69
CA ILE A 166 10.06 -2.07 -19.08
C ILE A 166 11.34 -2.73 -19.60
N CYS A 167 12.36 -2.86 -18.75
CA CYS A 167 13.61 -3.51 -19.10
C CYS A 167 13.54 -5.04 -19.07
N GLY A 168 12.41 -5.63 -18.65
CA GLY A 168 12.26 -7.09 -18.50
C GLY A 168 13.10 -7.67 -17.35
N GLU A 169 13.48 -6.85 -16.38
CA GLU A 169 14.30 -7.26 -15.25
C GLU A 169 13.45 -7.84 -14.10
N HIS A 170 14.08 -8.67 -13.26
CA HIS A 170 13.40 -9.32 -12.12
C HIS A 170 13.65 -8.62 -10.78
N SER A 171 14.53 -7.61 -10.77
CA SER A 171 14.92 -6.89 -9.56
C SER A 171 15.18 -5.43 -9.88
N ILE A 172 14.63 -4.54 -9.05
CA ILE A 172 14.86 -3.09 -9.17
C ILE A 172 16.33 -2.71 -9.03
N ARG A 173 17.18 -3.59 -8.49
CA ARG A 173 18.63 -3.35 -8.37
C ARG A 173 19.32 -3.28 -9.71
N ASP A 174 18.80 -3.97 -10.71
CA ASP A 174 19.41 -4.06 -12.03
C ASP A 174 19.15 -2.80 -12.87
N VAL A 175 18.22 -1.95 -12.40
CA VAL A 175 17.92 -0.63 -12.99
C VAL A 175 18.42 0.54 -12.12
N MET A 176 19.19 0.25 -11.07
CA MET A 176 19.84 1.23 -10.20
C MET A 176 21.35 1.22 -10.42
N ALA A 177 21.98 2.39 -10.47
CA ALA A 177 23.43 2.46 -10.67
C ALA A 177 24.25 1.87 -9.49
N PHE A 178 23.81 2.10 -8.25
CA PHE A 178 24.51 1.66 -7.03
C PHE A 178 23.53 1.13 -5.96
N PRO A 179 22.91 -0.03 -6.21
CA PRO A 179 21.89 -0.61 -5.33
C PRO A 179 22.47 -1.07 -3.99
N LYS A 180 21.58 -1.30 -3.01
CA LYS A 180 21.93 -1.90 -1.71
C LYS A 180 21.53 -3.37 -1.68
N ASN A 181 22.21 -4.17 -0.84
CA ASN A 181 21.83 -5.57 -0.63
C ASN A 181 20.57 -5.70 0.28
N ASN A 182 20.11 -6.93 0.53
CA ASN A 182 18.94 -7.20 1.37
C ASN A 182 19.09 -6.72 2.84
N ARG A 183 20.32 -6.38 3.27
CA ARG A 183 20.63 -5.84 4.61
C ARG A 183 20.77 -4.32 4.61
N GLY A 184 20.43 -3.65 3.49
CA GLY A 184 20.59 -2.20 3.35
C GLY A 184 22.03 -1.72 3.22
N GLN A 185 22.98 -2.62 2.95
CA GLN A 185 24.40 -2.31 2.89
C GLN A 185 24.83 -1.97 1.46
N ASP A 186 25.70 -0.96 1.35
CA ASP A 186 26.47 -0.65 0.17
C ASP A 186 27.82 -1.36 0.24
N LEU A 187 28.02 -2.36 -0.61
CA LEU A 187 29.26 -3.13 -0.63
C LEU A 187 30.41 -2.37 -1.31
N MET A 188 30.10 -1.43 -2.21
CA MET A 188 31.10 -0.65 -2.93
C MET A 188 31.76 0.37 -2.00
N SER A 189 30.94 1.07 -1.21
CA SER A 189 31.42 2.09 -0.27
C SER A 189 31.62 1.59 1.17
N GLN A 190 31.32 0.30 1.44
CA GLN A 190 31.32 -0.29 2.77
C GLN A 190 30.44 0.49 3.78
N SER A 191 29.21 0.82 3.38
CA SER A 191 28.25 1.59 4.19
C SER A 191 27.06 0.74 4.63
N PRO A 192 26.45 0.97 5.81
CA PRO A 192 26.85 1.93 6.85
C PRO A 192 28.19 1.56 7.51
N ALA A 193 28.86 2.57 8.06
CA ALA A 193 30.14 2.45 8.76
C ALA A 193 30.11 3.22 10.09
N ASP A 194 31.08 2.95 10.96
CA ASP A 194 31.25 3.68 12.22
C ASP A 194 31.56 5.17 11.98
N VAL A 195 31.10 6.02 12.89
CA VAL A 195 31.30 7.48 12.86
C VAL A 195 32.23 7.93 14.00
N ASP A 196 32.92 9.07 13.83
CA ASP A 196 33.79 9.60 14.89
C ASP A 196 32.94 9.96 16.13
N PRO A 197 33.31 9.48 17.33
CA PRO A 197 32.64 9.87 18.57
C PRO A 197 32.53 11.39 18.82
N ARG A 198 33.41 12.21 18.22
CA ARG A 198 33.32 13.68 18.25
C ARG A 198 32.05 14.18 17.55
N GLN A 199 31.72 13.62 16.38
CA GLN A 199 30.53 14.00 15.62
C GLN A 199 29.26 13.63 16.39
N LEU A 200 29.24 12.45 17.03
CA LEU A 200 28.13 12.04 17.89
C LEU A 200 27.93 13.01 19.06
N ARG A 201 29.02 13.45 19.72
CA ARG A 201 28.94 14.43 20.81
C ARG A 201 28.44 15.80 20.35
N GLU A 202 28.88 16.26 19.19
CA GLU A 202 28.42 17.52 18.60
C GLU A 202 26.90 17.50 18.33
N LEU A 203 26.39 16.36 17.87
CA LEU A 203 24.96 16.15 17.64
C LEU A 203 24.17 15.82 18.94
N GLY A 204 24.85 15.72 20.09
CA GLY A 204 24.21 15.32 21.35
C GLY A 204 23.71 13.87 21.37
N ILE A 205 24.23 13.00 20.51
CA ILE A 205 23.83 11.61 20.36
C ILE A 205 24.75 10.72 21.20
N ARG A 206 24.14 9.83 22.00
CA ARG A 206 24.84 8.73 22.68
C ARG A 206 24.26 7.41 22.18
N LEU A 207 25.13 6.54 21.67
CA LEU A 207 24.74 5.19 21.29
C LEU A 207 24.31 4.41 22.54
N ALA A 208 23.20 3.69 22.45
CA ALA A 208 22.78 2.76 23.49
C ALA A 208 23.78 1.61 23.60
N GLU A 209 24.01 1.09 24.81
CA GLU A 209 24.84 -0.10 24.99
C GLU A 209 24.14 -1.31 24.39
N GLU A 210 24.87 -2.12 23.61
CA GLU A 210 24.33 -3.37 23.10
C GLU A 210 23.97 -4.28 24.28
N LYS A 211 22.74 -4.78 24.31
CA LYS A 211 22.39 -5.88 25.23
C LYS A 211 23.27 -7.07 24.86
N LYS A 212 24.24 -7.38 25.73
CA LYS A 212 24.94 -8.67 25.68
C LYS A 212 23.88 -9.75 25.77
N ASN A 213 23.65 -10.47 24.67
CA ASN A 213 22.87 -11.70 24.71
C ASN A 213 23.60 -12.64 25.69
N ALA A 214 22.96 -12.92 26.82
CA ALA A 214 23.46 -13.92 27.75
C ALA A 214 23.41 -15.27 27.01
N THR A 215 24.58 -15.78 26.66
CA THR A 215 24.82 -17.17 26.28
C THR A 215 24.33 -18.13 27.35
#